data_AF-A0A8C4VBS1-F1
#
_entry.id   AF-A0A8C4VBS1-F1
#
_cell.length_a   1.000
_cell.length_b   1.000
_cell.length_c   1.000
_cell.angle_alpha   90.00
_cell.angle_beta   90.00
_cell.angle_gamma   90.00
#
_symmetry.space_group_name_H-M   'P 1'
#
loop_
_entity.id
_entity.type
_entity.pdbx_description
1 polymer ?
#
loop_
_entity_poly.entity_id
_entity_poly.type
_entity_poly.pdbx_seq_one_letter_code
_entity_poly.pdbx_strand_id
1 'polypeptide(L)'
;MAAKGSPAALPSGIWAGRTPAGGPAPPERAKPRRPRRVGYIAPSAVPRPLPRAPSLPRAAIRAGAAPAPPCRHPHGQPREAPGAWGSSWRRAPPPPRPARTQRLKKWKNSLIWKLCCLLLCWRIVWINSQFLDISCQFHMRARQTSATQYASDVITITMKKMQELGTFNSLTEANEREKARKNKFHDILMREEEGKEEIKSLEKQLQDVKKQTEIELQNRDSVILYLKDELQEMKAKMNMESCYVKKSTDLQVHQTQKKCSNAENALDMEIQKLRSKTEEEMRVHMEIENFLRQHYKKVEEELEYWMDKYEHSIDAKDEELNALKASKANNLEMLQRIAKECQTFEETIISDRAEKEAKRRQLERDALELKSILKLQAWWRATMVRRSLGPYQALRRMREKQLSKQKEKGKKGKSGEKKKMR
;
A
#
# COMPACT_ATOMS: atom_id res chain seq x y z
N MET A 1 1.11 58.60 27.44
CA MET A 1 0.14 59.64 27.83
C MET A 1 -1.15 58.91 28.19
N ALA A 2 -1.37 58.53 29.46
CA ALA A 2 -1.99 59.35 30.52
C ALA A 2 -3.43 59.79 30.12
N ALA A 3 -4.51 59.56 30.86
CA ALA A 3 -4.70 59.02 32.20
C ALA A 3 -6.20 58.72 32.45
N LYS A 4 -6.44 57.76 33.37
CA LYS A 4 -7.38 57.75 34.51
C LYS A 4 -8.82 58.28 34.35
N GLY A 5 -9.77 57.51 34.90
CA GLY A 5 -11.00 58.08 35.48
C GLY A 5 -12.08 57.06 35.83
N SER A 6 -11.93 56.35 36.94
CA SER A 6 -13.05 55.76 37.71
C SER A 6 -13.48 56.77 38.78
N PRO A 7 -14.73 56.76 39.28
CA PRO A 7 -14.94 56.14 40.59
C PRO A 7 -16.31 55.47 40.82
N ALA A 8 -16.34 54.68 41.89
CA ALA A 8 -17.39 53.84 42.43
C ALA A 8 -18.53 54.57 43.16
N ALA A 9 -19.69 53.91 43.30
CA ALA A 9 -20.47 53.82 44.56
C ALA A 9 -21.68 52.85 44.43
N LEU A 10 -21.74 51.88 45.35
CA LEU A 10 -22.95 51.19 45.84
C LEU A 10 -23.32 51.85 47.20
N PRO A 11 -24.56 51.78 47.74
CA PRO A 11 -24.93 50.60 48.53
C PRO A 11 -26.43 50.21 48.63
N SER A 12 -26.61 48.93 49.01
CA SER A 12 -27.60 48.37 49.94
C SER A 12 -29.11 48.28 49.61
N GLY A 13 -29.57 47.02 49.51
CA GLY A 13 -30.54 46.48 50.48
C GLY A 13 -31.92 46.05 49.96
N ILE A 14 -32.23 44.75 50.06
CA ILE A 14 -33.28 44.14 50.93
C ILE A 14 -33.77 42.79 50.37
N TRP A 15 -33.82 41.82 51.29
CA TRP A 15 -34.29 40.44 51.18
C TRP A 15 -35.81 40.29 50.99
N ALA A 16 -36.21 39.28 50.21
CA ALA A 16 -37.31 38.32 50.44
C ALA A 16 -37.32 37.37 49.22
N GLY A 17 -37.22 36.04 49.29
CA GLY A 17 -37.85 35.12 50.22
C GLY A 17 -39.00 34.40 49.50
N ARG A 18 -38.72 33.27 48.81
CA ARG A 18 -39.61 32.10 48.60
C ARG A 18 -39.05 31.10 47.57
N THR A 19 -38.56 29.96 48.05
CA THR A 19 -38.82 28.63 47.44
C THR A 19 -40.10 28.08 48.13
N PRO A 20 -40.94 27.27 47.46
CA PRO A 20 -40.63 25.84 47.38
C PRO A 20 -41.17 25.09 46.14
N ALA A 21 -40.65 23.87 45.99
CA ALA A 21 -41.29 22.69 45.39
C ALA A 21 -41.46 22.63 43.86
N GLY A 22 -40.73 21.70 43.24
CA GLY A 22 -40.96 21.23 41.88
C GLY A 22 -39.81 20.35 41.39
N GLY A 23 -39.82 19.07 41.78
CA GLY A 23 -38.90 18.08 41.21
C GLY A 23 -39.14 17.88 39.70
N PRO A 24 -38.13 17.40 38.95
CA PRO A 24 -38.16 17.36 37.49
C PRO A 24 -39.06 16.25 36.96
N ALA A 25 -39.98 16.60 36.06
CA ALA A 25 -40.68 15.65 35.20
C ALA A 25 -39.73 15.13 34.09
N PRO A 26 -39.85 13.85 33.67
CA PRO A 26 -38.98 13.26 32.65
C PRO A 26 -39.28 13.78 31.24
N PRO A 27 -38.28 13.82 30.34
CA PRO A 27 -38.43 14.45 29.03
C PRO A 27 -39.35 13.65 28.09
N GLU A 28 -40.26 14.40 27.50
CA GLU A 28 -41.17 14.00 26.43
C GLU A 28 -40.39 13.53 25.18
N ARG A 29 -40.83 12.42 24.57
CA ARG A 29 -40.26 11.85 23.35
C ARG A 29 -40.26 12.87 22.20
N ALA A 30 -39.10 13.41 21.87
CA ALA A 30 -38.89 14.15 20.63
C ALA A 30 -39.03 13.21 19.43
N LYS A 31 -40.04 13.47 18.58
CA LYS A 31 -40.20 12.86 17.26
C LYS A 31 -38.98 13.19 16.38
N PRO A 32 -38.47 12.24 15.56
CA PRO A 32 -37.35 12.52 14.69
C PRO A 32 -37.74 13.51 13.59
N ARG A 33 -37.00 14.63 13.52
CA ARG A 33 -37.01 15.56 12.38
C ARG A 33 -36.52 14.82 11.14
N ARG A 34 -37.31 14.87 10.05
CA ARG A 34 -36.94 14.39 8.71
C ARG A 34 -35.64 15.07 8.25
N PRO A 35 -34.64 14.34 7.72
CA PRO A 35 -33.54 14.97 7.00
C PRO A 35 -34.04 15.54 5.66
N ARG A 36 -33.58 16.75 5.35
CA ARG A 36 -33.79 17.45 4.08
C ARG A 36 -33.31 16.58 2.91
N ARG A 37 -34.13 16.47 1.87
CA ARG A 37 -33.74 16.00 0.53
C ARG A 37 -32.55 16.83 0.05
N VAL A 38 -31.39 16.22 -0.08
CA VAL A 38 -30.31 16.70 -0.95
C VAL A 38 -30.41 15.89 -2.24
N GLY A 39 -30.50 16.59 -3.37
CA GLY A 39 -30.71 16.01 -4.68
C GLY A 39 -29.59 15.05 -5.08
N TYR A 40 -29.98 13.87 -5.57
CA TYR A 40 -29.08 13.00 -6.31
C TYR A 40 -28.76 13.65 -7.66
N ILE A 41 -27.50 14.05 -7.82
CA ILE A 41 -26.88 14.29 -9.12
C ILE A 41 -26.57 12.91 -9.72
N ALA A 42 -27.08 12.65 -10.92
CA ALA A 42 -26.86 11.41 -11.66
C ALA A 42 -25.37 11.19 -11.97
N PRO A 43 -24.81 9.98 -11.79
CA PRO A 43 -23.46 9.69 -12.24
C PRO A 43 -23.42 9.57 -13.77
N SER A 44 -22.63 10.47 -14.37
CA SER A 44 -22.25 10.48 -15.77
C SER A 44 -21.55 9.18 -16.20
N ALA A 45 -22.02 8.67 -17.32
CA ALA A 45 -21.45 7.69 -18.24
C ALA A 45 -20.01 7.19 -17.98
N VAL A 46 -19.89 5.88 -17.76
CA VAL A 46 -18.67 5.08 -17.96
C VAL A 46 -18.43 4.93 -19.47
N PRO A 47 -17.22 5.17 -20.01
CA PRO A 47 -16.94 4.89 -21.41
C PRO A 47 -16.84 3.37 -21.66
N ARG A 48 -17.60 2.87 -22.65
CA ARG A 48 -17.52 1.50 -23.16
C ARG A 48 -16.12 1.21 -23.74
N PRO A 49 -15.54 0.01 -23.54
CA PRO A 49 -14.36 -0.42 -24.29
C PRO A 49 -14.73 -0.75 -25.75
N LEU A 50 -13.89 -0.30 -26.68
CA LEU A 50 -13.97 -0.65 -28.11
C LEU A 50 -13.65 -2.14 -28.36
N PRO A 51 -14.22 -2.76 -29.41
CA PRO A 51 -14.11 -4.20 -29.63
C PRO A 51 -12.74 -4.60 -30.20
N ARG A 52 -12.18 -5.70 -29.66
CA ARG A 52 -10.98 -6.37 -30.20
C ARG A 52 -11.29 -7.06 -31.53
N ALA A 53 -10.40 -6.87 -32.51
CA ALA A 53 -10.38 -7.58 -33.78
C ALA A 53 -9.96 -9.08 -33.61
N PRO A 54 -10.37 -9.97 -34.53
CA PRO A 54 -10.23 -11.42 -34.37
C PRO A 54 -8.83 -11.93 -34.74
N SER A 55 -8.29 -12.84 -33.92
CA SER A 55 -7.08 -13.61 -34.19
C SER A 55 -7.39 -14.91 -34.93
N LEU A 56 -6.74 -15.16 -36.06
CA LEU A 56 -6.67 -16.46 -36.72
C LEU A 56 -5.46 -17.29 -36.20
N PRO A 57 -5.50 -18.63 -36.32
CA PRO A 57 -4.68 -19.52 -35.52
C PRO A 57 -3.38 -19.92 -36.23
N ARG A 58 -2.34 -20.24 -35.44
CA ARG A 58 -1.22 -21.04 -35.94
C ARG A 58 -0.83 -22.12 -34.95
N ALA A 59 -0.89 -23.34 -35.48
CA ALA A 59 -0.59 -24.58 -34.80
C ALA A 59 0.93 -24.84 -34.73
N ALA A 60 1.26 -25.67 -33.74
CA ALA A 60 2.14 -26.84 -33.83
C ALA A 60 3.64 -26.72 -33.43
N ILE A 61 3.99 -27.69 -32.55
CA ILE A 61 5.25 -28.46 -32.47
C ILE A 61 6.30 -28.04 -31.41
N ARG A 62 6.13 -28.63 -30.22
CA ARG A 62 6.93 -29.71 -29.59
C ARG A 62 8.48 -29.64 -29.51
N ALA A 63 8.96 -29.86 -28.27
CA ALA A 63 10.22 -30.47 -27.80
C ALA A 63 11.52 -29.65 -27.99
N GLY A 64 12.44 -29.49 -27.03
CA GLY A 64 12.66 -30.15 -25.74
C GLY A 64 14.06 -30.76 -25.72
N ALA A 65 15.03 -30.14 -25.02
CA ALA A 65 16.19 -30.77 -24.32
C ALA A 65 17.26 -29.73 -23.89
N ALA A 66 17.29 -29.44 -22.57
CA ALA A 66 18.40 -29.59 -21.60
C ALA A 66 19.90 -29.31 -21.94
N PRO A 67 20.80 -29.09 -20.93
CA PRO A 67 21.66 -27.88 -20.87
C PRO A 67 23.17 -28.08 -20.56
N ALA A 68 23.89 -26.93 -20.51
CA ALA A 68 25.18 -26.61 -19.82
C ALA A 68 26.53 -26.90 -20.56
N PRO A 69 27.68 -26.26 -20.20
CA PRO A 69 27.94 -25.07 -19.35
C PRO A 69 28.82 -23.98 -20.04
N PRO A 70 29.14 -22.86 -19.36
CA PRO A 70 29.71 -21.66 -19.99
C PRO A 70 31.24 -21.57 -19.86
N CYS A 71 31.92 -21.16 -20.93
CA CYS A 71 33.28 -20.65 -20.87
C CYS A 71 33.29 -19.13 -21.03
N ARG A 72 33.94 -18.51 -20.06
CA ARG A 72 34.11 -17.08 -19.81
C ARG A 72 34.62 -16.30 -21.03
N HIS A 73 33.99 -15.15 -21.25
CA HIS A 73 34.64 -13.96 -21.81
C HIS A 73 35.74 -13.44 -20.86
N PRO A 74 36.71 -12.68 -21.39
CA PRO A 74 36.68 -11.28 -20.97
C PRO A 74 36.65 -10.32 -22.16
N HIS A 75 35.78 -9.32 -22.00
CA HIS A 75 35.91 -7.90 -22.32
C HIS A 75 36.74 -7.51 -23.56
N GLY A 76 36.23 -6.77 -24.54
CA GLY A 76 35.19 -5.74 -24.45
C GLY A 76 34.34 -5.58 -25.71
N GLN A 77 33.04 -5.42 -25.44
CA GLN A 77 32.05 -4.72 -26.26
C GLN A 77 32.21 -3.19 -26.09
N PRO A 78 31.43 -2.32 -26.78
CA PRO A 78 30.86 -2.43 -28.12
C PRO A 78 30.89 -1.10 -28.91
N ARG A 79 30.78 -1.16 -30.23
CA ARG A 79 29.57 -0.64 -30.90
C ARG A 79 29.52 -1.09 -32.36
N GLU A 80 28.41 -1.74 -32.64
CA GLU A 80 28.03 -2.35 -33.90
C GLU A 80 27.62 -1.33 -34.96
N ALA A 81 27.79 -1.77 -36.20
CA ALA A 81 27.14 -1.29 -37.40
C ALA A 81 25.61 -1.54 -37.36
N PRO A 82 24.85 -1.20 -38.43
CA PRO A 82 24.62 -2.29 -39.39
C PRO A 82 24.68 -1.87 -40.87
N GLY A 83 24.89 -2.91 -41.69
CA GLY A 83 25.18 -2.86 -43.12
C GLY A 83 23.97 -2.51 -44.00
N ALA A 84 23.92 -2.88 -45.27
CA ALA A 84 24.77 -3.73 -46.09
C ALA A 84 24.35 -3.55 -47.56
N TRP A 85 25.05 -4.27 -48.44
CA TRP A 85 24.72 -4.59 -49.84
C TRP A 85 24.92 -3.44 -50.84
N GLY A 86 25.72 -3.54 -51.91
CA GLY A 86 26.52 -4.64 -52.43
C GLY A 86 27.34 -4.17 -53.64
N SER A 87 28.42 -4.91 -53.89
CA SER A 87 29.05 -5.16 -55.19
C SER A 87 29.51 -3.96 -56.04
N SER A 88 30.84 -3.74 -56.10
CA SER A 88 31.49 -3.42 -57.38
C SER A 88 33.00 -3.67 -57.35
N TRP A 89 33.40 -4.48 -58.31
CA TRP A 89 34.73 -4.77 -58.81
C TRP A 89 35.59 -3.52 -59.10
N ARG A 90 36.88 -3.58 -58.73
CA ARG A 90 38.07 -2.90 -59.30
C ARG A 90 39.21 -3.11 -58.28
N ARG A 91 40.47 -3.41 -58.59
CA ARG A 91 41.27 -3.40 -59.81
C ARG A 91 42.50 -4.29 -59.51
N ALA A 92 42.97 -5.10 -60.46
CA ALA A 92 44.21 -5.87 -60.33
C ALA A 92 45.43 -4.95 -60.07
N PRO A 93 46.51 -5.44 -59.41
CA PRO A 93 47.70 -4.65 -59.15
C PRO A 93 48.47 -4.31 -60.44
N PRO A 94 49.20 -3.18 -60.49
CA PRO A 94 50.00 -2.82 -61.65
C PRO A 94 51.24 -3.73 -61.78
N PRO A 95 51.77 -3.96 -63.01
CA PRO A 95 52.97 -4.75 -63.23
C PRO A 95 54.23 -4.01 -62.73
N PRO A 96 55.34 -4.75 -62.45
CA PRO A 96 56.56 -4.16 -61.92
C PRO A 96 57.29 -3.29 -62.95
N ARG A 97 57.94 -2.22 -62.45
CA ARG A 97 58.79 -1.32 -63.24
C ARG A 97 60.03 -2.06 -63.77
N PRO A 98 60.44 -1.91 -65.04
CA PRO A 98 61.73 -2.41 -65.50
C PRO A 98 62.85 -1.43 -65.12
N ALA A 99 63.56 -1.73 -64.02
CA ALA A 99 64.84 -1.12 -63.67
C ALA A 99 66.00 -1.90 -64.31
N ARG A 100 66.32 -1.61 -65.59
CA ARG A 100 67.63 -1.85 -66.24
C ARG A 100 67.52 -1.53 -67.74
N THR A 101 67.69 -0.27 -68.14
CA THR A 101 68.08 0.11 -69.53
C THR A 101 68.47 1.60 -69.59
N GLN A 102 69.39 2.04 -68.72
CA GLN A 102 69.98 3.39 -68.86
C GLN A 102 71.38 3.40 -69.50
N ARG A 103 72.07 2.26 -69.64
CA ARG A 103 73.36 2.19 -70.36
C ARG A 103 73.28 1.94 -71.87
N LEU A 104 72.12 1.56 -72.40
CA LEU A 104 71.90 1.41 -73.85
C LEU A 104 71.28 2.64 -74.53
N LYS A 105 70.90 3.69 -73.77
CA LYS A 105 70.25 4.89 -74.33
C LYS A 105 71.23 5.93 -74.90
N LYS A 106 72.53 5.86 -74.61
CA LYS A 106 73.51 6.83 -75.12
C LYS A 106 74.06 6.52 -76.53
N TRP A 107 74.01 5.26 -76.99
CA TRP A 107 74.38 4.89 -78.37
C TRP A 107 73.19 4.87 -79.34
N LYS A 108 71.94 4.76 -78.85
CA LYS A 108 70.72 4.76 -79.68
C LYS A 108 70.34 6.12 -80.30
N ASN A 109 70.95 7.21 -79.85
CA ASN A 109 70.74 8.56 -80.38
C ASN A 109 71.89 9.10 -81.23
N SER A 110 72.97 8.33 -81.43
CA SER A 110 74.01 8.71 -82.40
C SER A 110 73.42 8.61 -83.80
N LEU A 111 73.55 9.68 -84.60
CA LEU A 111 73.14 9.68 -86.01
C LEU A 111 73.75 8.50 -86.77
N ILE A 112 74.97 8.07 -86.39
CA ILE A 112 75.66 6.93 -86.99
C ILE A 112 74.91 5.62 -86.75
N TRP A 113 74.33 5.41 -85.57
CA TRP A 113 73.56 4.19 -85.27
C TRP A 113 72.20 4.19 -85.97
N LYS A 114 71.57 5.36 -86.10
CA LYS A 114 70.33 5.54 -86.88
C LYS A 114 70.57 5.34 -88.38
N LEU A 115 71.67 5.88 -88.92
CA LEU A 115 72.09 5.69 -90.31
C LEU A 115 72.48 4.24 -90.58
N CYS A 116 73.19 3.57 -89.67
CA CYS A 116 73.57 2.17 -89.83
C CYS A 116 72.35 1.23 -89.73
N CYS A 117 71.39 1.50 -88.84
CA CYS A 117 70.10 0.79 -88.80
C CYS A 117 69.24 1.05 -90.04
N LEU A 118 69.20 2.28 -90.54
CA LEU A 118 68.50 2.60 -91.78
C LEU A 118 69.16 1.90 -92.97
N LEU A 119 70.49 1.89 -93.08
CA LEU A 119 71.22 1.19 -94.14
C LEU A 119 71.07 -0.34 -94.03
N LEU A 120 71.06 -0.91 -92.83
CA LEU A 120 70.78 -2.33 -92.62
C LEU A 120 69.32 -2.68 -92.93
N CYS A 121 68.35 -1.87 -92.52
CA CYS A 121 66.93 -2.05 -92.91
C CYS A 121 66.75 -1.89 -94.42
N TRP A 122 67.44 -0.94 -95.05
CA TRP A 122 67.36 -0.73 -96.49
C TRP A 122 68.02 -1.89 -97.24
N ARG A 123 69.15 -2.42 -96.75
CA ARG A 123 69.74 -3.67 -97.27
C ARG A 123 68.83 -4.87 -97.09
N ILE A 124 68.17 -5.03 -95.94
CA ILE A 124 67.24 -6.16 -95.69
C ILE A 124 65.99 -6.05 -96.56
N VAL A 125 65.40 -4.85 -96.69
CA VAL A 125 64.25 -4.61 -97.57
C VAL A 125 64.65 -4.78 -99.04
N TRP A 126 65.84 -4.34 -99.44
CA TRP A 126 66.37 -4.50 -100.80
C TRP A 126 66.71 -5.95 -101.13
N ILE A 127 67.31 -6.69 -100.18
CA ILE A 127 67.59 -8.13 -100.33
C ILE A 127 66.27 -8.92 -100.35
N ASN A 128 65.29 -8.62 -99.50
CA ASN A 128 63.98 -9.28 -99.54
C ASN A 128 63.22 -8.95 -100.83
N SER A 129 63.27 -7.70 -101.30
CA SER A 129 62.68 -7.31 -102.58
C SER A 129 63.36 -8.04 -103.75
N GLN A 130 64.70 -8.13 -103.76
CA GLN A 130 65.42 -8.91 -104.76
C GLN A 130 65.12 -10.42 -104.66
N PHE A 131 64.98 -10.97 -103.45
CA PHE A 131 64.68 -12.38 -103.25
C PHE A 131 63.24 -12.73 -103.68
N LEU A 132 62.28 -11.84 -103.41
CA LEU A 132 60.91 -11.93 -103.92
C LEU A 132 60.89 -11.82 -105.45
N ASP A 133 61.65 -10.91 -106.05
CA ASP A 133 61.76 -10.78 -107.51
C ASP A 133 62.42 -12.00 -108.16
N ILE A 134 63.52 -12.52 -107.59
CA ILE A 134 64.20 -13.71 -108.09
C ILE A 134 63.30 -14.95 -107.95
N SER A 135 62.61 -15.09 -106.82
CA SER A 135 61.67 -16.20 -106.62
C SER A 135 60.47 -16.11 -107.55
N CYS A 136 59.96 -14.89 -107.82
CA CYS A 136 58.88 -14.67 -108.78
C CYS A 136 59.34 -14.96 -110.21
N GLN A 137 60.54 -14.53 -110.60
CA GLN A 137 61.15 -14.87 -111.89
C GLN A 137 61.36 -16.38 -112.05
N PHE A 138 61.82 -17.08 -111.01
CA PHE A 138 62.02 -18.54 -111.04
C PHE A 138 60.68 -19.27 -111.19
N HIS A 139 59.66 -18.84 -110.46
CA HIS A 139 58.32 -19.43 -110.53
C HIS A 139 57.60 -19.13 -111.85
N MET A 140 57.78 -17.94 -112.42
CA MET A 140 57.31 -17.57 -113.76
C MET A 140 58.01 -18.40 -114.84
N ARG A 141 59.33 -18.58 -114.74
CA ARG A 141 60.11 -19.38 -115.69
C ARG A 141 59.76 -20.87 -115.62
N ALA A 142 59.56 -21.42 -114.41
CA ALA A 142 59.11 -22.80 -114.22
C ALA A 142 57.67 -23.03 -114.73
N ARG A 143 56.77 -22.03 -114.57
CA ARG A 143 55.41 -22.07 -115.11
C ARG A 143 55.40 -21.96 -116.63
N GLN A 144 56.29 -21.14 -117.20
CA GLN A 144 56.46 -21.03 -118.64
C GLN A 144 56.99 -22.34 -119.24
N THR A 145 58.01 -22.95 -118.64
CA THR A 145 58.59 -24.22 -119.15
C THR A 145 57.62 -25.39 -119.07
N SER A 146 56.83 -25.47 -117.99
CA SER A 146 55.78 -26.49 -117.83
C SER A 146 54.60 -26.28 -118.78
N ALA A 147 54.19 -25.03 -119.03
CA ALA A 147 53.16 -24.72 -120.04
C ALA A 147 53.63 -25.06 -121.46
N THR A 148 54.91 -24.80 -121.80
CA THR A 148 55.48 -25.16 -123.10
C THR A 148 55.65 -26.67 -123.29
N GLN A 149 56.02 -27.41 -122.23
CA GLN A 149 56.08 -28.87 -122.26
C GLN A 149 54.69 -29.49 -122.42
N TYR A 150 53.69 -29.01 -121.66
CA TYR A 150 52.30 -29.44 -121.79
C TYR A 150 51.74 -29.18 -123.21
N ALA A 151 52.01 -28.02 -123.80
CA ALA A 151 51.61 -27.73 -125.17
C ALA A 151 52.30 -28.66 -126.19
N SER A 152 53.60 -28.92 -126.02
CA SER A 152 54.36 -29.87 -126.85
C SER A 152 53.82 -31.31 -126.73
N ASP A 153 53.50 -31.76 -125.52
CA ASP A 153 52.94 -33.10 -125.26
C ASP A 153 51.54 -33.25 -125.87
N VAL A 154 50.70 -32.23 -125.77
CA VAL A 154 49.36 -32.24 -126.39
C VAL A 154 49.45 -32.23 -127.91
N ILE A 155 50.38 -31.47 -128.51
CA ILE A 155 50.59 -31.42 -129.97
C ILE A 155 51.12 -32.75 -130.49
N THR A 156 52.11 -33.36 -129.82
CA THR A 156 52.70 -34.64 -130.22
C THR A 156 51.71 -35.81 -130.11
N ILE A 157 50.92 -35.88 -129.02
CA ILE A 157 49.86 -36.88 -128.85
C ILE A 157 48.75 -36.70 -129.90
N THR A 158 48.43 -35.45 -130.26
CA THR A 158 47.42 -35.15 -131.29
C THR A 158 47.91 -35.51 -132.69
N MET A 159 49.16 -35.18 -133.04
CA MET A 159 49.78 -35.59 -134.32
C MET A 159 49.80 -37.12 -134.49
N LYS A 160 50.15 -37.85 -133.44
CA LYS A 160 50.18 -39.32 -133.44
C LYS A 160 48.79 -39.93 -133.65
N LYS A 161 47.77 -39.45 -132.92
CA LYS A 161 46.38 -39.91 -133.06
C LYS A 161 45.74 -39.52 -134.40
N MET A 162 46.22 -38.44 -135.03
CA MET A 162 45.77 -38.02 -136.37
C MET A 162 46.38 -38.89 -137.48
N GLN A 163 47.63 -39.32 -137.33
CA GLN A 163 48.29 -40.28 -138.23
C GLN A 163 47.73 -41.70 -138.13
N GLU A 164 47.38 -42.15 -136.92
CA GLU A 164 46.96 -43.54 -136.68
C GLU A 164 45.44 -43.76 -136.84
N LEU A 165 44.60 -42.77 -136.48
CA LEU A 165 43.14 -42.93 -136.38
C LEU A 165 42.36 -41.79 -137.06
N GLY A 166 43.03 -40.86 -137.76
CA GLY A 166 42.38 -39.74 -138.47
C GLY A 166 41.59 -38.77 -137.58
N THR A 167 41.76 -38.81 -136.25
CA THR A 167 40.88 -38.11 -135.29
C THR A 167 41.66 -37.18 -134.36
N PHE A 168 41.10 -36.01 -134.02
CA PHE A 168 41.75 -34.96 -133.21
C PHE A 168 41.28 -34.91 -131.73
N ASN A 169 40.58 -35.94 -131.25
CA ASN A 169 39.94 -35.98 -129.92
C ASN A 169 40.88 -35.68 -128.75
N SER A 170 42.18 -35.93 -128.88
CA SER A 170 43.16 -35.67 -127.82
C SER A 170 43.37 -34.19 -127.51
N LEU A 171 43.32 -33.34 -128.55
CA LEU A 171 43.39 -31.90 -128.38
C LEU A 171 42.09 -31.38 -127.76
N THR A 172 40.96 -31.92 -128.19
CA THR A 172 39.64 -31.61 -127.61
C THR A 172 39.61 -31.96 -126.12
N GLU A 173 40.06 -33.14 -125.73
CA GLU A 173 40.11 -33.59 -124.33
C GLU A 173 41.10 -32.77 -123.49
N ALA A 174 42.25 -32.36 -124.04
CA ALA A 174 43.19 -31.46 -123.38
C ALA A 174 42.61 -30.05 -123.18
N ASN A 175 41.91 -29.52 -124.19
CA ASN A 175 41.21 -28.24 -124.11
C ASN A 175 40.07 -28.29 -123.08
N GLU A 176 39.28 -29.37 -123.06
CA GLU A 176 38.24 -29.57 -122.04
C GLU A 176 38.83 -29.72 -120.63
N ARG A 177 39.99 -30.37 -120.47
CA ARG A 177 40.71 -30.40 -119.18
C ARG A 177 41.17 -29.02 -118.73
N GLU A 178 41.71 -28.20 -119.62
CA GLU A 178 42.11 -26.83 -119.29
C GLU A 178 40.91 -25.92 -119.02
N LYS A 179 39.81 -26.07 -119.77
CA LYS A 179 38.53 -25.40 -119.45
C LYS A 179 38.01 -25.83 -118.07
N ALA A 180 38.01 -27.13 -117.76
CA ALA A 180 37.58 -27.64 -116.46
C ALA A 180 38.49 -27.15 -115.32
N ARG A 181 39.81 -27.05 -115.54
CA ARG A 181 40.75 -26.45 -114.59
C ARG A 181 40.46 -24.97 -114.38
N LYS A 182 40.28 -24.19 -115.46
CA LYS A 182 39.92 -22.76 -115.39
C LYS A 182 38.59 -22.55 -114.67
N ASN A 183 37.57 -23.35 -114.96
CA ASN A 183 36.28 -23.28 -114.27
C ASN A 183 36.44 -23.57 -112.78
N LYS A 184 37.17 -24.62 -112.38
CA LYS A 184 37.46 -24.89 -110.95
C LYS A 184 38.20 -23.74 -110.26
N PHE A 185 39.17 -23.12 -110.93
CA PHE A 185 39.85 -21.93 -110.39
C PHE A 185 38.89 -20.75 -110.24
N HIS A 186 38.02 -20.53 -111.21
CA HIS A 186 36.99 -19.50 -111.13
C HIS A 186 36.02 -19.78 -109.96
N ASP A 187 35.57 -21.02 -109.78
CA ASP A 187 34.72 -21.43 -108.65
C ASP A 187 35.41 -21.25 -107.29
N ILE A 188 36.72 -21.51 -107.20
CA ILE A 188 37.50 -21.25 -105.99
C ILE A 188 37.57 -19.74 -105.72
N LEU A 189 37.83 -18.93 -106.75
CA LEU A 189 37.94 -17.48 -106.63
C LEU A 189 36.61 -16.85 -106.23
N MET A 190 35.49 -17.31 -106.81
CA MET A 190 34.15 -16.86 -106.42
C MET A 190 33.84 -17.21 -104.96
N ARG A 191 34.11 -18.45 -104.52
CA ARG A 191 33.92 -18.85 -103.11
C ARG A 191 34.84 -18.10 -102.14
N GLU A 192 36.06 -17.77 -102.56
CA GLU A 192 36.96 -16.95 -101.75
C GLU A 192 36.44 -15.53 -101.60
N GLU A 193 35.91 -14.93 -102.67
CA GLU A 193 35.30 -13.60 -102.63
C GLU A 193 34.02 -13.58 -101.79
N GLU A 194 33.14 -14.57 -101.96
CA GLU A 194 31.96 -14.79 -101.11
C GLU A 194 32.36 -14.94 -99.64
N GLY A 195 33.38 -15.75 -99.34
CA GLY A 195 33.91 -15.92 -97.98
C GLY A 195 34.50 -14.63 -97.40
N LYS A 196 35.15 -13.80 -98.21
CA LYS A 196 35.63 -12.47 -97.78
C LYS A 196 34.48 -11.54 -97.45
N GLU A 197 33.44 -11.51 -98.26
CA GLU A 197 32.25 -10.71 -97.99
C GLU A 197 31.50 -11.20 -96.74
N GLU A 198 31.39 -12.51 -96.54
CA GLU A 198 30.85 -13.10 -95.31
C GLU A 198 31.67 -12.69 -94.09
N ILE A 199 33.00 -12.80 -94.13
CA ILE A 199 33.88 -12.37 -93.03
C ILE A 199 33.69 -10.89 -92.73
N LYS A 200 33.69 -10.02 -93.75
CA LYS A 200 33.45 -8.58 -93.57
C LYS A 200 32.09 -8.31 -92.92
N SER A 201 31.05 -9.04 -93.33
CA SER A 201 29.69 -8.90 -92.79
C SER A 201 29.64 -9.31 -91.31
N LEU A 202 30.29 -10.43 -90.95
CA LEU A 202 30.38 -10.92 -89.59
C LEU A 202 31.20 -10.00 -88.71
N GLU A 203 32.34 -9.48 -89.20
CA GLU A 203 33.14 -8.48 -88.50
C GLU A 203 32.33 -7.22 -88.17
N LYS A 204 31.51 -6.75 -89.12
CA LYS A 204 30.61 -5.61 -88.91
C LYS A 204 29.55 -5.92 -87.85
N GLN A 205 28.89 -7.08 -87.93
CA GLN A 205 27.92 -7.51 -86.90
C GLN A 205 28.57 -7.60 -85.51
N LEU A 206 29.79 -8.13 -85.43
CA LEU A 206 30.53 -8.26 -84.18
C LEU A 206 30.89 -6.88 -83.61
N GLN A 207 31.25 -5.92 -84.48
CA GLN A 207 31.50 -4.54 -84.07
C GLN A 207 30.22 -3.84 -83.60
N ASP A 208 29.09 -4.04 -84.29
CA ASP A 208 27.81 -3.45 -83.95
C ASP A 208 27.27 -4.01 -82.63
N VAL A 209 27.36 -5.33 -82.41
CA VAL A 209 27.04 -5.96 -81.12
C VAL A 209 27.92 -5.40 -80.00
N LYS A 210 29.24 -5.23 -80.23
CA LYS A 210 30.14 -4.62 -79.24
C LYS A 210 29.75 -3.18 -78.88
N LYS A 211 29.35 -2.37 -79.87
CA LYS A 211 28.88 -1.00 -79.62
C LYS A 211 27.57 -1.00 -78.85
N GLN A 212 26.64 -1.88 -79.24
CA GLN A 212 25.34 -2.00 -78.59
C GLN A 212 25.49 -2.43 -77.13
N THR A 213 26.32 -3.43 -76.84
CA THR A 213 26.56 -3.88 -75.46
C THR A 213 27.25 -2.81 -74.61
N GLU A 214 28.16 -2.04 -75.18
CA GLU A 214 28.80 -0.90 -74.49
C GLU A 214 27.78 0.20 -74.15
N ILE A 215 26.91 0.57 -75.09
CA ILE A 215 25.83 1.55 -74.84
C ILE A 215 24.89 1.04 -73.75
N GLU A 216 24.47 -0.22 -73.81
CA GLU A 216 23.64 -0.81 -72.77
C GLU A 216 24.32 -0.83 -71.40
N LEU A 217 25.63 -1.09 -71.35
CA LEU A 217 26.39 -1.09 -70.11
C LEU A 217 26.47 0.32 -69.53
N GLN A 218 26.72 1.33 -70.36
CA GLN A 218 26.68 2.73 -69.96
C GLN A 218 25.29 3.16 -69.47
N ASN A 219 24.23 2.73 -70.14
CA ASN A 219 22.85 2.99 -69.72
C ASN A 219 22.57 2.34 -68.36
N ARG A 220 22.95 1.07 -68.15
CA ARG A 220 22.82 0.39 -66.86
C ARG A 220 23.63 1.08 -65.76
N ASP A 221 24.86 1.51 -66.05
CA ASP A 221 25.69 2.25 -65.11
C ASP A 221 25.06 3.60 -64.73
N SER A 222 24.45 4.31 -65.69
CA SER A 222 23.72 5.56 -65.40
C SER A 222 22.53 5.34 -64.47
N VAL A 223 21.76 4.26 -64.67
CA VAL A 223 20.64 3.88 -63.79
C VAL A 223 21.14 3.47 -62.40
N ILE A 224 22.26 2.74 -62.32
CA ILE A 224 22.87 2.38 -61.04
C ILE A 224 23.29 3.63 -60.27
N LEU A 225 23.85 4.64 -60.93
CA LEU A 225 24.22 5.91 -60.29
C LEU A 225 22.97 6.66 -59.79
N TYR A 226 21.96 6.81 -60.64
CA TYR A 226 20.69 7.44 -60.26
C TYR A 226 20.06 6.77 -59.03
N LEU A 227 19.92 5.44 -59.03
CA LEU A 227 19.34 4.70 -57.91
C LEU A 227 20.18 4.79 -56.64
N LYS A 228 21.52 4.90 -56.76
CA LYS A 228 22.40 5.12 -55.61
C LYS A 228 22.18 6.48 -54.98
N ASP A 229 22.05 7.52 -55.80
CA ASP A 229 21.81 8.88 -55.35
C ASP A 229 20.42 8.98 -54.69
N GLU A 230 19.39 8.41 -55.30
CA GLU A 230 18.03 8.34 -54.74
C GLU A 230 18.01 7.59 -53.39
N LEU A 231 18.74 6.48 -53.27
CA LEU A 231 18.86 5.76 -52.00
C LEU A 231 19.57 6.60 -50.93
N GLN A 232 20.65 7.28 -51.29
CA GLN A 232 21.35 8.17 -50.36
C GLN A 232 20.47 9.33 -49.90
N GLU A 233 19.70 9.93 -50.81
CA GLU A 233 18.74 10.98 -50.49
C GLU A 233 17.66 10.47 -49.54
N MET A 234 17.05 9.33 -49.84
CA MET A 234 16.02 8.71 -48.98
C MET A 234 16.58 8.35 -47.60
N LYS A 235 17.82 7.88 -47.53
CA LYS A 235 18.49 7.60 -46.25
C LYS A 235 18.73 8.87 -45.44
N ALA A 236 19.15 9.96 -46.08
CA ALA A 236 19.34 11.25 -45.41
C ALA A 236 18.01 11.80 -44.89
N LYS A 237 16.94 11.75 -45.70
CA LYS A 237 15.57 12.14 -45.30
C LYS A 237 15.08 11.33 -44.10
N MET A 238 15.13 10.01 -44.19
CA MET A 238 14.69 9.10 -43.12
C MET A 238 15.46 9.34 -41.81
N ASN A 239 16.77 9.56 -41.89
CA ASN A 239 17.58 9.85 -40.70
C ASN A 239 17.16 11.19 -40.05
N MET A 240 16.93 12.23 -40.86
CA MET A 240 16.47 13.52 -40.36
C MET A 240 15.09 13.43 -39.71
N GLU A 241 14.14 12.74 -40.36
CA GLU A 241 12.81 12.48 -39.83
C GLU A 241 12.87 11.67 -38.53
N SER A 242 13.69 10.63 -38.47
CA SER A 242 13.89 9.83 -37.25
C SER A 242 14.42 10.69 -36.10
N CYS A 243 15.40 11.55 -36.36
CA CYS A 243 15.92 12.48 -35.36
C CYS A 243 14.88 13.50 -34.91
N TYR A 244 14.06 14.03 -35.83
CA TYR A 244 13.00 14.96 -35.50
C TYR A 244 11.94 14.31 -34.62
N VAL A 245 11.44 13.14 -35.02
CA VAL A 245 10.42 12.39 -34.26
C VAL A 245 10.93 12.07 -32.86
N LYS A 246 12.16 11.57 -32.72
CA LYS A 246 12.78 11.29 -31.41
C LYS A 246 12.82 12.54 -30.53
N LYS A 247 13.33 13.67 -31.05
CA LYS A 247 13.38 14.93 -30.29
C LYS A 247 11.98 15.41 -29.89
N SER A 248 11.01 15.30 -30.80
CA SER A 248 9.63 15.69 -30.53
C SER A 248 9.02 14.83 -29.42
N THR A 249 9.21 13.51 -29.47
CA THR A 249 8.69 12.60 -28.43
C THR A 249 9.38 12.81 -27.09
N ASP A 250 10.71 13.01 -27.09
CA ASP A 250 11.49 13.26 -25.87
C ASP A 250 11.04 14.56 -25.20
N LEU A 251 10.82 15.62 -25.97
CA LEU A 251 10.26 16.88 -25.46
C LEU A 251 8.85 16.70 -24.89
N GLN A 252 7.99 15.92 -25.56
CA GLN A 252 6.64 15.63 -25.06
C GLN A 252 6.68 14.85 -23.74
N VAL A 253 7.57 13.86 -23.64
CA VAL A 253 7.79 13.09 -22.40
C VAL A 253 8.29 14.02 -21.29
N HIS A 254 9.31 14.83 -21.55
CA HIS A 254 9.84 15.79 -20.57
C HIS A 254 8.79 16.81 -20.12
N GLN A 255 7.99 17.34 -21.05
CA GLN A 255 6.93 18.28 -20.73
C GLN A 255 5.87 17.61 -19.84
N THR A 256 5.48 16.38 -20.17
CA THR A 256 4.50 15.62 -19.39
C THR A 256 5.04 15.29 -18.01
N GLN A 257 6.28 14.81 -17.92
CA GLN A 257 6.96 14.55 -16.66
C GLN A 257 7.05 15.80 -15.78
N LYS A 258 7.36 16.96 -16.35
CA LYS A 258 7.41 18.23 -15.61
C LYS A 258 6.02 18.64 -15.09
N LYS A 259 4.96 18.46 -15.90
CA LYS A 259 3.58 18.73 -15.47
C LYS A 259 3.18 17.81 -14.31
N CYS A 260 3.49 16.51 -14.41
CA CYS A 260 3.22 15.54 -13.34
C CYS A 260 3.98 15.91 -12.07
N SER A 261 5.29 16.15 -12.16
CA SER A 261 6.12 16.52 -11.00
C SER A 261 5.66 17.83 -10.34
N ASN A 262 5.23 18.83 -11.12
CA ASN A 262 4.66 20.05 -10.55
C ASN A 262 3.35 19.79 -9.80
N ALA A 263 2.48 18.92 -10.32
CA ALA A 263 1.24 18.55 -9.67
C ALA A 263 1.50 17.73 -8.40
N GLU A 264 2.44 16.79 -8.43
CA GLU A 264 2.90 16.03 -7.27
C GLU A 264 3.43 16.96 -6.18
N ASN A 265 4.33 17.88 -6.52
CA ASN A 265 4.87 18.87 -5.57
C ASN A 265 3.77 19.74 -4.96
N ALA A 266 2.76 20.15 -5.74
CA ALA A 266 1.64 20.93 -5.22
C ALA A 266 0.79 20.13 -4.22
N LEU A 267 0.54 18.84 -4.50
CA LEU A 267 -0.14 17.93 -3.58
C LEU A 267 0.68 17.69 -2.31
N ASP A 268 2.00 17.51 -2.42
CA ASP A 268 2.89 17.35 -1.28
C ASP A 268 2.90 18.59 -0.37
N MET A 269 2.88 19.79 -0.95
CA MET A 269 2.76 21.03 -0.17
C MET A 269 1.43 21.09 0.60
N GLU A 270 0.31 20.68 -0.01
CA GLU A 270 -0.98 20.65 0.70
C GLU A 270 -1.01 19.56 1.78
N ILE A 271 -0.40 18.39 1.52
CA ILE A 271 -0.24 17.33 2.53
C ILE A 271 0.54 17.87 3.74
N GLN A 272 1.67 18.55 3.51
CA GLN A 272 2.47 19.10 4.61
C GLN A 272 1.71 20.17 5.39
N LYS A 273 0.99 21.06 4.70
CA LYS A 273 0.12 22.06 5.33
C LYS A 273 -0.98 21.43 6.18
N LEU A 274 -1.64 20.37 5.68
CA LEU A 274 -2.66 19.65 6.44
C LEU A 274 -2.07 18.91 7.65
N ARG A 275 -0.85 18.38 7.53
CA ARG A 275 -0.13 17.78 8.66
C ARG A 275 0.17 18.81 9.74
N SER A 276 0.70 19.98 9.38
CA SER A 276 0.97 21.05 10.35
C SER A 276 -0.31 21.49 11.07
N LYS A 277 -1.42 21.68 10.35
CA LYS A 277 -2.73 21.99 10.97
C LYS A 277 -3.20 20.89 11.92
N THR A 278 -3.03 19.63 11.54
CA THR A 278 -3.42 18.50 12.39
C THR A 278 -2.60 18.47 13.68
N GLU A 279 -1.29 18.77 13.60
CA GLU A 279 -0.41 18.83 14.76
C GLU A 279 -0.74 20.02 15.67
N GLU A 280 -1.09 21.17 15.08
CA GLU A 280 -1.60 22.33 15.83
C GLU A 280 -2.90 22.01 16.58
N GLU A 281 -3.88 21.41 15.91
CA GLU A 281 -5.15 20.99 16.52
C GLU A 281 -4.92 19.95 17.61
N MET A 282 -4.03 18.97 17.40
CA MET A 282 -3.67 17.98 18.41
C MET A 282 -3.05 18.63 19.65
N ARG A 283 -2.16 19.61 19.48
CA ARG A 283 -1.56 20.35 20.60
C ARG A 283 -2.63 21.12 21.38
N VAL A 284 -3.50 21.87 20.70
CA VAL A 284 -4.60 22.62 21.34
C VAL A 284 -5.55 21.67 22.07
N HIS A 285 -5.89 20.53 21.46
CA HIS A 285 -6.73 19.52 22.09
C HIS A 285 -6.09 18.99 23.38
N MET A 286 -4.80 18.65 23.38
CA MET A 286 -4.08 18.23 24.58
C MET A 286 -4.08 19.31 25.67
N GLU A 287 -3.89 20.58 25.30
CA GLU A 287 -3.95 21.71 26.26
C GLU A 287 -5.34 21.84 26.89
N ILE A 288 -6.41 21.73 26.09
CA ILE A 288 -7.80 21.76 26.57
C ILE A 288 -8.08 20.56 27.49
N GLU A 289 -7.70 19.35 27.09
CA GLU A 289 -7.89 18.17 27.92
C GLU A 289 -7.15 18.29 29.26
N ASN A 290 -5.92 18.78 29.24
CA ASN A 290 -5.14 19.00 30.45
C ASN A 290 -5.80 20.05 31.37
N PHE A 291 -6.29 21.15 30.80
CA PHE A 291 -7.03 22.17 31.54
C PHE A 291 -8.30 21.58 32.20
N LEU A 292 -9.09 20.82 31.45
CA LEU A 292 -10.31 20.19 31.96
C LEU A 292 -10.01 19.15 33.04
N ARG A 293 -8.97 18.32 32.86
CA ARG A 293 -8.53 17.34 33.86
C ARG A 293 -8.10 18.02 35.16
N GLN A 294 -7.36 19.12 35.07
CA GLN A 294 -6.96 19.90 36.25
C GLN A 294 -8.17 20.49 36.97
N HIS A 295 -9.14 21.03 36.24
CA HIS A 295 -10.36 21.57 36.83
C HIS A 295 -11.22 20.48 37.48
N TYR A 296 -11.35 19.32 36.82
CA TYR A 296 -12.05 18.18 37.39
C TYR A 296 -11.43 17.75 38.70
N LYS A 297 -10.09 17.62 38.73
CA LYS A 297 -9.35 17.25 39.94
C LYS A 297 -9.57 18.24 41.09
N LYS A 298 -9.57 19.55 40.82
CA LYS A 298 -9.86 20.57 41.85
C LYS A 298 -11.25 20.41 42.44
N VAL A 299 -12.26 20.14 41.60
CA VAL A 299 -13.63 19.94 42.06
C VAL A 299 -13.76 18.64 42.85
N GLU A 300 -13.04 17.59 42.45
CA GLU A 300 -12.96 16.32 43.18
C GLU A 300 -12.32 16.50 44.57
N GLU A 301 -11.21 17.24 44.66
CA GLU A 301 -10.56 17.60 45.93
C GLU A 301 -11.49 18.43 46.84
N GLU A 302 -12.24 19.39 46.28
CA GLU A 302 -13.25 20.16 47.03
C GLU A 302 -14.39 19.26 47.52
N LEU A 303 -14.84 18.30 46.70
CA LEU A 303 -15.89 17.36 47.06
C LEU A 303 -15.45 16.47 48.22
N GLU A 304 -14.25 15.89 48.14
CA GLU A 304 -13.66 15.09 49.21
C GLU A 304 -13.56 15.90 50.51
N TYR A 305 -13.06 17.14 50.44
CA TYR A 305 -13.00 18.03 51.60
C TYR A 305 -14.39 18.24 52.25
N TRP A 306 -15.42 18.48 51.45
CA TRP A 306 -16.77 18.67 51.98
C TRP A 306 -17.36 17.39 52.54
N MET A 307 -17.13 16.24 51.89
CA MET A 307 -17.56 14.93 52.39
C MET A 307 -16.95 14.64 53.76
N ASP A 308 -15.62 14.77 53.89
CA ASP A 308 -14.92 14.57 55.15
C ASP A 308 -15.46 15.51 56.21
N LYS A 309 -15.63 16.80 55.90
CA LYS A 309 -16.15 17.79 56.86
C LYS A 309 -17.55 17.43 57.36
N TYR A 310 -18.43 16.94 56.49
CA TYR A 310 -19.77 16.52 56.88
C TYR A 310 -19.75 15.23 57.69
N GLU A 311 -18.91 14.26 57.33
CA GLU A 311 -18.72 13.03 58.12
C GLU A 311 -18.28 13.35 59.54
N HIS A 312 -17.24 14.19 59.71
CA HIS A 312 -16.78 14.63 61.03
C HIS A 312 -17.88 15.39 61.81
N SER A 313 -18.69 16.20 61.13
CA SER A 313 -19.80 16.91 61.78
C SER A 313 -20.93 15.97 62.20
N ILE A 314 -21.19 14.90 61.44
CA ILE A 314 -22.17 13.88 61.78
C ILE A 314 -21.67 13.07 62.97
N ASP A 315 -20.42 12.60 62.92
CA ASP A 315 -19.78 11.87 64.01
C ASP A 315 -19.80 12.66 65.31
N ALA A 316 -19.43 13.94 65.28
CA ALA A 316 -19.48 14.81 66.45
C ALA A 316 -20.91 14.95 67.01
N LYS A 317 -21.92 15.03 66.14
CA LYS A 317 -23.33 15.11 66.57
C LYS A 317 -23.85 13.78 67.11
N ASP A 318 -23.41 12.66 66.55
CA ASP A 318 -23.73 11.33 67.05
C ASP A 318 -23.07 11.07 68.40
N GLU A 319 -21.84 11.54 68.61
CA GLU A 319 -21.17 11.52 69.92
C GLU A 319 -21.93 12.35 70.96
N GLU A 320 -22.31 13.60 70.64
CA GLU A 320 -23.14 14.44 71.52
C GLU A 320 -24.47 13.74 71.87
N LEU A 321 -25.12 13.15 70.87
CA LEU A 321 -26.39 12.45 71.02
C LEU A 321 -26.24 11.20 71.89
N ASN A 322 -25.15 10.45 71.71
CA ASN A 322 -24.82 9.28 72.53
C ASN A 322 -24.50 9.68 73.99
N ALA A 323 -23.78 10.79 74.20
CA ALA A 323 -23.53 11.33 75.53
C ALA A 323 -24.83 11.76 76.24
N LEU A 324 -25.76 12.41 75.52
CA LEU A 324 -27.07 12.77 76.05
C LEU A 324 -27.94 11.53 76.35
N LYS A 325 -27.91 10.51 75.50
CA LYS A 325 -28.58 9.22 75.76
C LYS A 325 -28.01 8.55 77.02
N ALA A 326 -26.68 8.54 77.19
CA ALA A 326 -26.03 8.00 78.37
C ALA A 326 -26.40 8.79 79.64
N SER A 327 -26.37 10.13 79.58
CA SER A 327 -26.81 10.99 80.69
C SER A 327 -28.29 10.75 81.06
N LYS A 328 -29.18 10.64 80.07
CA LYS A 328 -30.59 10.30 80.28
C LYS A 328 -30.75 8.93 80.94
N ALA A 329 -30.01 7.93 80.48
CA ALA A 329 -30.03 6.59 81.07
C ALA A 329 -29.56 6.62 82.54
N ASN A 330 -28.46 7.31 82.84
CA ASN A 330 -27.95 7.48 84.20
C ASN A 330 -28.96 8.21 85.11
N ASN A 331 -29.59 9.28 84.62
CA ASN A 331 -30.61 10.01 85.37
C ASN A 331 -31.83 9.12 85.64
N LEU A 332 -32.25 8.32 84.66
CA LEU A 332 -33.35 7.37 84.81
C LEU A 332 -33.00 6.28 85.83
N GLU A 333 -31.78 5.75 85.81
CA GLU A 333 -31.29 4.79 86.80
C GLU A 333 -31.30 5.41 88.22
N MET A 334 -30.82 6.65 88.37
CA MET A 334 -30.83 7.35 89.65
C MET A 334 -32.26 7.57 90.17
N LEU A 335 -33.19 7.99 89.30
CA LEU A 335 -34.60 8.13 89.66
C LEU A 335 -35.22 6.79 90.07
N GLN A 336 -34.92 5.71 89.35
CA GLN A 336 -35.38 4.36 89.71
C GLN A 336 -34.80 3.91 91.05
N ARG A 337 -33.53 4.24 91.34
CA ARG A 337 -32.88 3.94 92.62
C ARG A 337 -33.56 4.67 93.77
N ILE A 338 -33.76 5.98 93.66
CA ILE A 338 -34.48 6.78 94.66
C ILE A 338 -35.91 6.27 94.84
N ALA A 339 -36.63 5.95 93.75
CA ALA A 339 -37.99 5.43 93.84
C ALA A 339 -38.05 4.11 94.63
N LYS A 340 -37.08 3.19 94.41
CA LYS A 340 -36.94 1.97 95.20
C LYS A 340 -36.61 2.27 96.67
N GLU A 341 -35.70 3.20 96.94
CA GLU A 341 -35.38 3.63 98.30
C GLU A 341 -36.63 4.18 99.02
N CYS A 342 -37.40 5.06 98.38
CA CYS A 342 -38.67 5.56 98.91
C CYS A 342 -39.66 4.43 99.20
N GLN A 343 -39.83 3.47 98.28
CA GLN A 343 -40.68 2.30 98.50
C GLN A 343 -40.23 1.49 99.74
N THR A 344 -38.92 1.23 99.87
CA THR A 344 -38.40 0.54 101.06
C THR A 344 -38.63 1.32 102.35
N PHE A 345 -38.46 2.66 102.33
CA PHE A 345 -38.77 3.49 103.49
C PHE A 345 -40.26 3.46 103.84
N GLU A 346 -41.16 3.56 102.86
CA GLU A 346 -42.59 3.43 103.07
C GLU A 346 -42.97 2.07 103.68
N GLU A 347 -42.42 0.98 103.15
CA GLU A 347 -42.62 -0.38 103.69
C GLU A 347 -42.14 -0.49 105.14
N THR A 348 -40.97 0.05 105.47
CA THR A 348 -40.46 0.05 106.85
C THR A 348 -41.33 0.89 107.80
N ILE A 349 -41.81 2.05 107.37
CA ILE A 349 -42.71 2.90 108.16
C ILE A 349 -44.05 2.20 108.39
N ILE A 350 -44.62 1.57 107.36
CA ILE A 350 -45.86 0.79 107.46
C ILE A 350 -45.66 -0.37 108.44
N SER A 351 -44.54 -1.10 108.32
CA SER A 351 -44.19 -2.21 109.21
C SER A 351 -44.05 -1.76 110.66
N ASP A 352 -43.31 -0.68 110.95
CA ASP A 352 -43.15 -0.14 112.31
C ASP A 352 -44.50 0.34 112.90
N ARG A 353 -45.34 1.00 112.10
CA ARG A 353 -46.70 1.39 112.53
C ARG A 353 -47.56 0.16 112.85
N ALA A 354 -47.54 -0.86 111.99
CA ALA A 354 -48.27 -2.10 112.21
C ALA A 354 -47.77 -2.85 113.45
N GLU A 355 -46.46 -2.87 113.70
CA GLU A 355 -45.85 -3.48 114.88
C GLU A 355 -46.23 -2.72 116.16
N LYS A 356 -46.20 -1.38 116.15
CA LYS A 356 -46.65 -0.54 117.27
C LYS A 356 -48.13 -0.76 117.59
N GLU A 357 -48.98 -0.81 116.57
CA GLU A 357 -50.40 -1.13 116.76
C GLU A 357 -50.61 -2.55 117.27
N ALA A 358 -49.87 -3.54 116.77
CA ALA A 358 -49.94 -4.92 117.25
C ALA A 358 -49.54 -5.01 118.72
N LYS A 359 -48.46 -4.31 119.12
CA LYS A 359 -48.05 -4.17 120.53
C LYS A 359 -49.13 -3.53 121.39
N ARG A 360 -49.77 -2.44 120.94
CA ARG A 360 -50.91 -1.83 121.65
C ARG A 360 -52.08 -2.81 121.81
N ARG A 361 -52.49 -3.47 120.72
CA ARG A 361 -53.57 -4.48 120.75
C ARG A 361 -53.21 -5.66 121.65
N GLN A 362 -51.93 -6.03 121.75
CA GLN A 362 -51.48 -7.05 122.68
C GLN A 362 -51.62 -6.59 124.13
N LEU A 363 -51.12 -5.39 124.47
CA LEU A 363 -51.28 -4.82 125.80
C LEU A 363 -52.75 -4.64 126.21
N GLU A 364 -53.62 -4.22 125.28
CA GLU A 364 -55.06 -4.13 125.52
C GLU A 364 -55.68 -5.51 125.81
N ARG A 365 -55.28 -6.54 125.05
CA ARG A 365 -55.69 -7.93 125.30
C ARG A 365 -55.18 -8.43 126.65
N ASP A 366 -53.90 -8.29 126.94
CA ASP A 366 -53.29 -8.67 128.22
C ASP A 366 -53.96 -7.93 129.39
N ALA A 367 -54.35 -6.67 129.21
CA ALA A 367 -55.09 -5.89 130.21
C ALA A 367 -56.54 -6.40 130.39
N LEU A 368 -57.22 -6.81 129.32
CA LEU A 368 -58.54 -7.45 129.41
C LEU A 368 -58.46 -8.83 130.06
N GLU A 369 -57.44 -9.62 129.73
CA GLU A 369 -57.12 -10.90 130.37
C GLU A 369 -56.80 -10.69 131.85
N LEU A 370 -55.99 -9.70 132.21
CA LEU A 370 -55.73 -9.37 133.61
C LEU A 370 -57.01 -8.95 134.34
N LYS A 371 -57.85 -8.12 133.72
CA LYS A 371 -59.17 -7.75 134.27
C LYS A 371 -60.07 -8.97 134.48
N SER A 372 -60.07 -9.92 133.54
CA SER A 372 -60.86 -11.15 133.68
C SER A 372 -60.30 -12.06 134.77
N ILE A 373 -58.97 -12.22 134.87
CA ILE A 373 -58.27 -12.92 135.94
C ILE A 373 -58.57 -12.28 137.30
N LEU A 374 -58.52 -10.95 137.41
CA LEU A 374 -58.85 -10.24 138.65
C LEU A 374 -60.32 -10.41 139.05
N LYS A 375 -61.26 -10.39 138.09
CA LYS A 375 -62.67 -10.72 138.34
C LYS A 375 -62.83 -12.16 138.84
N LEU A 376 -62.11 -13.12 138.24
CA LEU A 376 -62.05 -14.52 138.69
C LEU A 376 -61.48 -14.65 140.10
N GLN A 377 -60.38 -13.96 140.41
CA GLN A 377 -59.80 -13.92 141.75
C GLN A 377 -60.75 -13.28 142.76
N ALA A 378 -61.42 -12.18 142.42
CA ALA A 378 -62.40 -11.53 143.28
C ALA A 378 -63.64 -12.41 143.50
N TRP A 379 -64.13 -13.07 142.45
CA TRP A 379 -65.21 -14.06 142.54
C TRP A 379 -64.82 -15.22 143.46
N TRP A 380 -63.60 -15.75 143.33
CA TRP A 380 -63.10 -16.81 144.20
C TRP A 380 -62.95 -16.35 145.65
N ARG A 381 -62.34 -15.18 145.90
CA ARG A 381 -62.23 -14.58 147.24
C ARG A 381 -63.60 -14.32 147.87
N ALA A 382 -64.56 -13.78 147.12
CA ALA A 382 -65.93 -13.59 147.58
C ALA A 382 -66.64 -14.93 147.86
N THR A 383 -66.38 -15.96 147.04
CA THR A 383 -66.91 -17.33 147.24
C THR A 383 -66.31 -17.96 148.49
N MET A 384 -65.00 -17.80 148.74
CA MET A 384 -64.31 -18.23 149.96
C MET A 384 -64.97 -17.63 151.21
N VAL A 385 -65.34 -16.34 151.18
CA VAL A 385 -66.06 -15.67 152.28
C VAL A 385 -67.50 -16.16 152.41
N ARG A 386 -68.27 -16.20 151.32
CA ARG A 386 -69.71 -16.55 151.35
C ARG A 386 -69.96 -18.02 151.70
N ARG A 387 -69.12 -18.93 151.21
CA ARG A 387 -69.18 -20.37 151.56
C ARG A 387 -68.37 -20.72 152.81
N SER A 388 -67.68 -19.74 153.40
CA SER A 388 -66.94 -19.86 154.67
C SER A 388 -65.85 -20.95 154.65
N LEU A 389 -65.05 -20.95 153.59
CA LEU A 389 -63.94 -21.90 153.39
C LEU A 389 -62.61 -21.25 153.83
N GLY A 390 -61.72 -22.04 154.44
CA GLY A 390 -60.41 -21.55 154.93
C GLY A 390 -60.50 -20.66 156.19
N PRO A 391 -59.67 -19.60 156.33
CA PRO A 391 -59.61 -18.77 157.55
C PRO A 391 -60.95 -18.16 157.99
N TYR A 392 -61.92 -18.01 157.07
CA TYR A 392 -63.27 -17.49 157.33
C TYR A 392 -64.21 -18.50 158.01
N GLN A 393 -63.80 -19.75 158.19
CA GLN A 393 -64.55 -20.77 158.92
C GLN A 393 -64.63 -20.44 160.44
N ALA A 394 -63.61 -19.76 160.99
CA ALA A 394 -63.60 -19.26 162.37
C ALA A 394 -64.64 -18.14 162.59
N LEU A 395 -64.85 -17.29 161.57
CA LEU A 395 -65.86 -16.21 161.59
C LEU A 395 -67.31 -16.74 161.51
N ARG A 396 -67.55 -17.84 160.76
CA ARG A 396 -68.87 -18.51 160.76
C ARG A 396 -69.21 -19.05 162.16
N ARG A 397 -68.25 -19.71 162.83
CA ARG A 397 -68.44 -20.23 164.21
C ARG A 397 -68.70 -19.15 165.25
N MET A 398 -68.18 -17.93 165.06
CA MET A 398 -68.45 -16.77 165.93
C MET A 398 -69.85 -16.17 165.68
N ARG A 399 -70.31 -16.12 164.42
CA ARG A 399 -71.65 -15.62 164.07
C ARG A 399 -72.77 -16.57 164.49
N GLU A 400 -72.53 -17.89 164.44
CA GLU A 400 -73.45 -18.91 164.98
C GLU A 400 -73.63 -18.80 166.51
N LYS A 401 -72.60 -18.33 167.24
CA LYS A 401 -72.71 -18.05 168.69
C LYS A 401 -73.44 -16.73 169.04
N GLN A 402 -73.55 -15.78 168.11
CA GLN A 402 -74.28 -14.53 168.34
C GLN A 402 -75.77 -14.60 167.95
N LEU A 403 -76.17 -15.50 167.05
CA LEU A 403 -77.55 -15.66 166.60
C LEU A 403 -78.49 -16.35 167.61
N SER A 404 -77.99 -16.84 168.75
CA SER A 404 -78.81 -17.42 169.82
C SER A 404 -79.36 -16.40 170.84
N LYS A 405 -79.06 -15.09 170.71
CA LYS A 405 -79.46 -14.06 171.70
C LYS A 405 -80.32 -12.88 171.21
N GLN A 406 -80.78 -12.85 169.95
CA GLN A 406 -81.72 -11.80 169.49
C GLN A 406 -82.89 -12.41 168.69
N LYS A 407 -83.89 -12.86 169.43
CA LYS A 407 -85.22 -13.21 168.94
C LYS A 407 -86.23 -12.40 169.75
N GLU A 408 -86.46 -11.12 169.42
CA GLU A 408 -87.71 -10.41 169.71
C GLU A 408 -87.77 -9.00 169.09
N LYS A 409 -88.93 -8.68 168.47
CA LYS A 409 -89.45 -7.37 168.00
C LYS A 409 -88.75 -6.74 166.78
N GLY A 410 -89.40 -6.28 165.70
CA GLY A 410 -90.81 -6.15 165.25
C GLY A 410 -90.75 -5.43 163.88
N LYS A 411 -91.27 -6.01 162.78
CA LYS A 411 -92.56 -5.74 162.09
C LYS A 411 -92.74 -4.34 161.43
N LYS A 412 -92.88 -4.38 160.08
CA LYS A 412 -93.81 -3.63 159.18
C LYS A 412 -93.32 -2.36 158.43
N GLY A 413 -93.34 -2.43 157.08
CA GLY A 413 -94.11 -1.46 156.26
C GLY A 413 -93.40 -0.45 155.31
N LYS A 414 -93.25 -0.86 154.04
CA LYS A 414 -93.70 -0.20 152.77
C LYS A 414 -93.17 1.18 152.27
N SER A 415 -92.76 1.12 150.99
CA SER A 415 -92.94 2.05 149.84
C SER A 415 -92.15 3.36 149.69
N GLY A 416 -91.61 3.56 148.46
CA GLY A 416 -91.87 4.81 147.71
C GLY A 416 -90.67 5.63 147.21
N GLU A 417 -90.04 5.17 146.12
CA GLU A 417 -89.75 5.92 144.87
C GLU A 417 -89.63 7.46 144.87
N LYS A 418 -88.45 8.01 144.49
CA LYS A 418 -88.27 9.04 143.43
C LYS A 418 -86.83 9.56 143.30
N LYS A 419 -86.54 10.03 142.06
CA LYS A 419 -85.57 11.08 141.64
C LYS A 419 -84.10 10.64 141.51
N LYS A 420 -83.30 11.05 140.51
CA LYS A 420 -83.41 12.08 139.45
C LYS A 420 -82.16 11.95 138.54
N MET A 421 -82.27 12.31 137.24
CA MET A 421 -81.24 12.95 136.37
C MET A 421 -79.86 12.25 136.24
N ARG A 422 -79.23 12.10 135.06
CA ARG A 422 -79.27 12.81 133.78
C ARG A 422 -78.54 11.93 132.76
#